data_AF-A0AA86M3K9-F1
#
_entry.id   AF-A0AA86M3K9-F1
#
_cell.length_a   1.000
_cell.length_b   1.000
_cell.length_c   1.000
_cell.angle_alpha   90.00
_cell.angle_beta   90.00
_cell.angle_gamma   90.00
#
_symmetry.space_group_name_H-M   'P 1'
#
loop_
_entity.id
_entity.type
_entity.pdbx_description
1 polymer ?
#
loop_
_entity_poly.entity_id
_entity_poly.type
_entity_poly.pdbx_seq_one_letter_code
_entity_poly.pdbx_strand_id
1 'polypeptide(L)'
;MDFPKNINFNHIFIIDLLKDNEFQTARRLDDDLSVFIPSSQRVYLKIASKEQLIKTLLHIELMEIPQGIKPIIHIEGHGSEQSLSLPNGTTIRWGELYEVLSKINFALNNTLILFIATCYGFHYINTLNILTPTPTYCLISPSKSIEFGGIESGVAVFYKNLFITKDLDISINNLMEHDNTFDFYYSDRFFIGLMINYFKEGHYGKSSRQRLERLLSEAFNRDESEGCILARNERRAVLSQRRKYAKKFIKSENSRFDIYKRNSLKFLGNYDKEIYDEIMKEVKLKIK
;
A
#
# COMPACT_ATOMS: atom_id res chain seq x y z
N MET A 1 11.03 -13.07 -1.80
CA MET A 1 10.75 -12.81 -3.22
C MET A 1 10.93 -11.35 -3.44
N ASP A 2 11.83 -10.99 -4.33
CA ASP A 2 12.07 -9.61 -4.67
C ASP A 2 11.72 -9.40 -6.14
N PHE A 3 10.78 -8.50 -6.39
CA PHE A 3 10.39 -8.10 -7.73
C PHE A 3 10.85 -6.66 -7.88
N PRO A 4 12.03 -6.41 -8.46
CA PRO A 4 12.57 -5.07 -8.53
C PRO A 4 11.65 -4.23 -9.41
N LYS A 5 10.85 -3.37 -8.77
CA LYS A 5 10.10 -2.34 -9.46
C LYS A 5 11.01 -1.15 -9.65
N ASN A 6 11.26 -0.78 -10.91
CA ASN A 6 12.01 0.44 -11.20
C ASN A 6 11.13 1.65 -10.83
N ILE A 7 11.42 2.27 -9.69
CA ILE A 7 10.71 3.46 -9.22
C ILE A 7 11.45 4.70 -9.70
N ASN A 8 10.74 5.50 -10.49
CA ASN A 8 11.24 6.78 -10.95
C ASN A 8 10.56 7.90 -10.16
N PHE A 9 11.36 8.77 -9.56
CA PHE A 9 10.95 9.99 -8.89
C PHE A 9 11.83 11.14 -9.40
N ASN A 10 11.28 12.35 -9.40
CA ASN A 10 12.01 13.54 -9.83
C ASN A 10 11.79 14.76 -8.92
N HIS A 11 10.87 14.69 -7.96
CA HIS A 11 10.58 15.78 -7.03
C HIS A 11 10.39 15.25 -5.61
N ILE A 12 10.66 16.10 -4.62
CA ILE A 12 10.26 15.91 -3.23
C ILE A 12 9.36 17.07 -2.79
N PHE A 13 8.22 16.74 -2.21
CA PHE A 13 7.34 17.67 -1.52
C PHE A 13 7.48 17.43 -0.02
N ILE A 14 8.03 18.42 0.70
CA ILE A 14 8.19 18.41 2.16
C ILE A 14 7.01 19.18 2.74
N ILE A 15 6.08 18.45 3.35
CA ILE A 15 4.88 18.96 3.98
C ILE A 15 5.15 19.09 5.49
N ASP A 16 5.19 20.34 5.95
CA ASP A 16 5.47 20.69 7.34
C ASP A 16 4.16 21.00 8.08
N LEU A 17 3.82 20.12 9.03
CA LEU A 17 2.65 20.21 9.92
C LEU A 17 3.03 20.60 11.36
N LEU A 18 4.24 21.10 11.60
CA LEU A 18 4.69 21.54 12.92
C LEU A 18 4.22 22.96 13.20
N LYS A 19 4.01 23.31 14.46
CA LYS A 19 3.72 24.70 14.87
C LYS A 19 5.02 25.51 14.88
N ASP A 20 4.92 26.82 14.73
CA ASP A 20 6.10 27.71 14.66
C ASP A 20 6.93 27.73 15.96
N ASN A 21 6.31 27.42 17.09
CA ASN A 21 6.98 27.36 18.40
C ASN A 21 7.61 26.00 18.71
N GLU A 22 7.56 25.04 17.78
CA GLU A 22 8.15 23.72 17.91
C GLU A 22 9.53 23.67 17.25
N PHE A 23 10.23 22.56 17.44
CA PHE A 23 11.49 22.30 16.76
C PHE A 23 11.23 22.04 15.27
N GLN A 24 11.70 22.92 14.39
CA GLN A 24 11.33 22.95 12.96
C GLN A 24 12.07 21.90 12.12
N THR A 25 11.86 20.62 12.40
CA THR A 25 12.58 19.51 11.75
C THR A 25 12.41 19.50 10.23
N ALA A 26 11.22 19.81 9.72
CA ALA A 26 10.95 19.84 8.27
C ALA A 26 11.72 20.94 7.55
N ARG A 27 11.85 22.10 8.19
CA ARG A 27 12.61 23.24 7.66
C ARG A 27 14.11 22.89 7.61
N ARG A 28 14.61 22.20 8.63
CA ARG A 28 16.00 21.75 8.71
C ARG A 28 16.29 20.66 7.68
N LEU A 29 15.38 19.70 7.52
CA LEU A 29 15.46 18.72 6.43
C LEU A 29 15.52 19.44 5.08
N ASP A 30 14.63 20.41 4.85
CA ASP A 30 14.67 21.21 3.63
C ASP A 30 16.07 21.83 3.45
N ASP A 31 16.60 22.53 4.45
CA ASP A 31 17.94 23.14 4.41
C ASP A 31 19.06 22.13 4.11
N ASP A 32 19.05 20.97 4.75
CA ASP A 32 20.03 19.90 4.54
C ASP A 32 19.97 19.36 3.11
N LEU A 33 18.77 19.16 2.58
CA LEU A 33 18.55 18.68 1.22
C LEU A 33 18.94 19.74 0.17
N SER A 34 18.87 21.03 0.52
CA SER A 34 19.21 22.14 -0.41
C SER A 34 20.64 22.07 -0.94
N VAL A 35 21.53 21.41 -0.20
CA VAL A 35 22.95 21.27 -0.54
C VAL A 35 23.16 20.39 -1.79
N PHE A 36 22.23 19.47 -2.08
CA PHE A 36 22.37 18.50 -3.17
C PHE A 36 21.10 18.27 -4.01
N ILE A 37 19.94 18.79 -3.60
CA ILE A 37 18.70 18.78 -4.37
C ILE A 37 18.31 20.22 -4.72
N PRO A 38 18.29 20.58 -6.02
CA PRO A 38 17.95 21.93 -6.44
C PRO A 38 16.49 22.27 -6.10
N SER A 39 16.20 23.56 -5.91
CA SER A 39 14.83 24.04 -5.65
C SER A 39 13.84 23.71 -6.78
N SER A 40 14.32 23.44 -7.99
CA SER A 40 13.47 22.96 -9.09
C SER A 40 12.97 21.53 -8.90
N GLN A 41 13.49 20.78 -7.93
CA GLN A 41 13.11 19.39 -7.62
C GLN A 41 12.68 19.22 -6.16
N ARG A 42 12.63 20.30 -5.38
CA ARG A 42 12.33 20.28 -3.93
C ARG A 42 11.38 21.41 -3.61
N VAL A 43 10.26 21.07 -2.99
CA VAL A 43 9.21 22.02 -2.61
C VAL A 43 8.90 21.87 -1.13
N TYR A 44 9.13 22.92 -0.35
CA TYR A 44 8.76 23.00 1.05
C TYR A 44 7.41 23.72 1.21
N LEU A 45 6.50 23.11 1.97
CA LEU A 45 5.12 23.57 2.14
C LEU A 45 4.74 23.55 3.63
N LYS A 46 4.59 24.73 4.23
CA LYS A 46 4.02 24.88 5.57
C LYS A 46 2.49 24.83 5.50
N ILE A 47 1.88 23.90 6.24
CA ILE A 47 0.44 23.65 6.20
C ILE A 47 -0.16 23.78 7.60
N ALA A 48 -1.13 24.67 7.77
CA ALA A 48 -1.70 24.98 9.09
C ALA A 48 -2.98 24.18 9.41
N SER A 49 -3.68 23.67 8.40
CA SER A 49 -5.02 23.08 8.54
C SER A 49 -5.22 21.85 7.67
N LYS A 50 -6.21 21.04 8.04
CA LYS A 50 -6.63 19.86 7.28
C LYS A 50 -7.11 20.22 5.87
N GLU A 51 -7.86 21.31 5.74
CA GLU A 51 -8.38 21.79 4.45
C GLU A 51 -7.24 22.16 3.52
N GLN A 52 -6.21 22.84 4.05
CA GLN A 52 -5.02 23.20 3.29
C GLN A 52 -4.21 21.95 2.91
N LEU A 53 -4.06 20.96 3.81
CA LEU A 53 -3.39 19.69 3.49
C LEU A 53 -4.09 18.97 2.33
N ILE A 54 -5.41 18.79 2.41
CA ILE A 54 -6.18 18.13 1.36
C ILE A 54 -6.07 18.91 0.05
N LYS A 55 -6.19 20.24 0.09
CA LYS A 55 -6.06 21.09 -1.11
C LYS A 55 -4.68 20.95 -1.75
N THR A 56 -3.61 20.90 -0.95
CA THR A 56 -2.24 20.68 -1.43
C THR A 56 -2.08 19.32 -2.10
N LEU A 57 -2.58 18.25 -1.48
CA LEU A 57 -2.51 16.91 -2.07
C LEU A 57 -3.31 16.82 -3.38
N LEU A 58 -4.50 17.42 -3.43
CA LEU A 58 -5.30 17.51 -4.66
C LEU A 58 -4.59 18.35 -5.74
N HIS A 59 -3.87 19.41 -5.36
CA HIS A 59 -3.06 20.18 -6.30
C HIS A 59 -1.94 19.33 -6.89
N ILE A 60 -1.23 18.56 -6.06
CA ILE A 60 -0.21 17.60 -6.53
C ILE A 60 -0.83 16.60 -7.52
N GLU A 61 -1.97 16.02 -7.17
CA GLU A 61 -2.69 15.07 -8.03
C GLU A 61 -3.07 15.67 -9.39
N LEU A 62 -3.73 16.82 -9.39
CA LEU A 62 -4.45 17.35 -10.55
C LEU A 62 -3.60 18.31 -11.40
N MET A 63 -2.57 18.91 -10.83
CA MET A 63 -1.78 19.95 -11.50
C MET A 63 -0.33 19.52 -11.73
N GLU A 64 0.32 18.91 -10.74
CA GLU A 64 1.75 18.57 -10.85
C GLU A 64 1.98 17.27 -11.63
N ILE A 65 1.29 16.18 -11.26
CA ILE A 65 1.47 14.87 -11.88
C ILE A 65 1.21 14.88 -13.40
N PRO A 66 0.17 15.56 -13.93
CA PRO A 66 -0.04 15.67 -15.37
C PRO A 66 1.10 16.37 -16.13
N GLN A 67 1.92 17.17 -15.46
CA GLN A 67 3.11 17.81 -16.04
C GLN A 67 4.35 16.90 -16.00
N GLY A 68 4.20 15.64 -15.59
CA GLY A 68 5.28 14.67 -15.50
C GLY A 68 6.02 14.66 -14.17
N ILE A 69 5.49 15.33 -13.14
CA ILE A 69 6.02 15.28 -11.78
C ILE A 69 5.74 13.90 -11.18
N LYS A 70 6.79 13.30 -10.63
CA LYS A 70 6.78 12.01 -9.92
C LYS A 70 7.28 12.28 -8.50
N PRO A 71 6.37 12.64 -7.58
CA PRO A 71 6.75 13.13 -6.27
C PRO A 71 7.11 11.99 -5.31
N ILE A 72 8.10 12.24 -4.47
CA ILE A 72 8.13 11.72 -3.11
C ILE A 72 7.33 12.71 -2.26
N ILE A 73 6.37 12.21 -1.47
CA ILE A 73 5.67 13.02 -0.49
C ILE A 73 6.30 12.73 0.88
N HIS A 74 6.84 13.76 1.50
CA HIS A 74 7.39 13.71 2.85
C HIS A 74 6.48 14.52 3.78
N ILE A 75 6.01 13.94 4.87
CA ILE A 75 5.15 14.61 5.85
C ILE A 75 5.86 14.60 7.20
N GLU A 76 6.08 15.78 7.78
CA GLU A 76 6.58 15.91 9.15
C GLU A 76 5.53 16.58 10.04
N GLY A 77 5.46 16.13 11.29
CA GLY A 77 4.50 16.63 12.25
C GLY A 77 4.27 15.67 13.41
N HIS A 78 3.12 15.81 14.04
CA HIS A 78 2.69 14.92 15.11
C HIS A 78 1.67 13.90 14.61
N GLY A 79 1.77 12.69 15.14
CA GLY A 79 0.88 11.58 14.79
C GLY A 79 0.52 10.75 16.01
N SER A 80 -0.57 10.03 15.87
CA SER A 80 -0.98 8.94 16.76
C SER A 80 -1.23 7.68 15.94
N GLU A 81 -1.57 6.59 16.61
CA GLU A 81 -1.99 5.36 15.91
C GLU A 81 -3.23 5.56 15.02
N GLN A 82 -4.00 6.65 15.18
CA GLN A 82 -5.26 6.88 14.47
C GLN A 82 -5.25 8.07 13.49
N SER A 83 -4.36 9.05 13.64
CA SER A 83 -4.43 10.31 12.89
C SER A 83 -3.13 11.11 12.87
N LEU A 84 -3.03 12.05 11.91
CA LEU A 84 -2.10 13.19 11.98
C LEU A 84 -2.77 14.37 12.69
N SER A 85 -1.96 15.09 13.46
CA SER A 85 -2.34 16.36 14.06
C SER A 85 -1.87 17.53 13.20
N LEU A 86 -2.70 18.57 13.09
CA LEU A 86 -2.41 19.78 12.34
C LEU A 86 -2.11 20.94 13.29
N PRO A 87 -1.37 21.98 12.84
CA PRO A 87 -1.02 23.12 13.69
C PRO A 87 -2.21 23.85 14.32
N ASN A 88 -3.34 23.95 13.60
CA ASN A 88 -4.57 24.58 14.10
C ASN A 88 -5.34 23.74 15.15
N GLY A 89 -4.81 22.58 15.55
CA GLY A 89 -5.43 21.68 16.54
C GLY A 89 -6.45 20.71 15.95
N THR A 90 -6.72 20.76 14.63
CA THR A 90 -7.51 19.73 13.95
C THR A 90 -6.68 18.46 13.73
N THR A 91 -7.34 17.35 13.42
CA THR A 91 -6.70 16.09 13.04
C THR A 91 -7.27 15.56 11.74
N ILE A 92 -6.47 14.79 11.00
CA ILE A 92 -6.90 14.01 9.84
C ILE A 92 -6.71 12.53 10.16
N ARG A 93 -7.79 11.74 10.06
CA ARG A 93 -7.70 10.29 10.29
C ARG A 93 -6.92 9.63 9.16
N TRP A 94 -6.24 8.53 9.47
CA TRP A 94 -5.51 7.77 8.45
C TRP A 94 -6.37 7.36 7.26
N GLY A 95 -7.64 6.99 7.49
CA GLY A 95 -8.57 6.65 6.41
C GLY A 95 -8.92 7.81 5.48
N GLU A 96 -8.94 9.05 5.98
CA GLU A 96 -9.19 10.23 5.16
C GLU A 96 -7.95 10.58 4.31
N LEU A 97 -6.76 10.44 4.90
CA LEU A 97 -5.50 10.60 4.17
C LEU A 97 -5.33 9.51 3.10
N TYR A 98 -5.75 8.28 3.41
CA TYR A 98 -5.77 7.14 2.48
C TYR A 98 -6.53 7.46 1.20
N GLU A 99 -7.75 7.99 1.30
CA GLU A 99 -8.58 8.28 0.14
C GLU A 99 -7.91 9.24 -0.86
N VAL A 100 -7.21 10.25 -0.34
CA VAL A 100 -6.52 11.24 -1.19
C VAL A 100 -5.24 10.66 -1.78
N LEU A 101 -4.44 9.97 -0.97
CA LEU A 101 -3.18 9.38 -1.42
C LEU A 101 -3.40 8.22 -2.41
N SER A 102 -4.46 7.43 -2.28
CA SER A 102 -4.84 6.39 -3.25
C SER A 102 -5.10 6.95 -4.64
N LYS A 103 -5.66 8.16 -4.75
CA LYS A 103 -5.86 8.81 -6.06
C LYS A 103 -4.53 9.25 -6.68
N ILE A 104 -3.67 9.87 -5.89
CA ILE A 104 -2.31 10.25 -6.29
C ILE A 104 -1.53 9.03 -6.76
N ASN A 105 -1.49 7.97 -5.95
CA ASN A 105 -0.73 6.78 -6.27
C ASN A 105 -1.30 6.03 -7.48
N PHE A 106 -2.62 6.05 -7.67
CA PHE A 106 -3.25 5.53 -8.88
C PHE A 106 -2.82 6.32 -10.12
N ALA A 107 -2.82 7.66 -10.06
CA ALA A 107 -2.34 8.52 -11.16
C ALA A 107 -0.84 8.28 -11.48
N LEU A 108 -0.07 7.85 -10.49
CA LEU A 108 1.35 7.48 -10.63
C LEU A 108 1.57 6.02 -11.05
N ASN A 109 0.53 5.24 -11.35
CA ASN A 109 0.65 3.80 -11.67
C ASN A 109 1.33 2.99 -10.54
N ASN A 110 0.94 3.29 -9.30
CA ASN A 110 1.44 2.67 -8.09
C ASN A 110 2.96 2.84 -7.92
N THR A 111 3.49 4.07 -8.01
CA THR A 111 4.91 4.35 -7.75
C THR A 111 5.14 5.43 -6.70
N LEU A 112 4.11 5.85 -5.96
CA LEU A 112 4.24 6.88 -4.94
C LEU A 112 5.11 6.38 -3.78
N ILE A 113 6.19 7.11 -3.49
CA ILE A 113 6.96 6.97 -2.26
C ILE A 113 6.39 7.97 -1.25
N LEU A 114 5.95 7.46 -0.11
CA LEU A 114 5.47 8.26 1.01
C LEU A 114 6.41 8.09 2.20
N PHE A 115 6.87 9.21 2.74
CA PHE A 115 7.63 9.27 3.97
C PHE A 115 6.79 10.02 5.00
N ILE A 116 6.42 9.37 6.12
CA ILE A 116 5.71 10.01 7.22
C ILE A 116 6.63 10.03 8.43
N ALA A 117 7.23 11.18 8.73
CA ALA A 117 8.08 11.39 9.90
C ALA A 117 7.24 11.91 11.08
N THR A 118 6.31 11.06 11.56
CA THR A 118 5.49 11.33 12.74
C THR A 118 5.47 10.12 13.66
N CYS A 119 5.28 10.31 14.97
CA CYS A 119 5.06 9.21 15.90
C CYS A 119 3.94 8.29 15.42
N TYR A 120 4.17 6.97 15.49
CA TYR A 120 3.20 5.94 15.08
C TYR A 120 2.70 6.05 13.63
N GLY A 121 3.37 6.81 12.75
CA GLY A 121 2.91 7.01 11.38
C GLY A 121 2.79 5.72 10.58
N PHE A 122 3.55 4.67 10.94
CA PHE A 122 3.44 3.36 10.30
C PHE A 122 2.06 2.70 10.51
N HIS A 123 1.31 3.05 11.56
CA HIS A 123 -0.06 2.54 11.77
C HIS A 123 -1.01 2.92 10.62
N TYR A 124 -0.63 3.86 9.76
CA TYR A 124 -1.29 4.14 8.50
C TYR A 124 -1.60 2.88 7.68
N ILE A 125 -0.71 1.87 7.67
CA ILE A 125 -0.92 0.63 6.90
C ILE A 125 -2.14 -0.17 7.35
N ASN A 126 -2.65 0.05 8.56
CA ASN A 126 -3.84 -0.63 9.06
C ASN A 126 -5.12 -0.22 8.31
N THR A 127 -5.05 0.82 7.48
CA THR A 127 -6.14 1.25 6.60
C THR A 127 -6.19 0.50 5.26
N LEU A 128 -5.18 -0.33 4.95
CA LEU A 128 -5.10 -1.03 3.68
C LEU A 128 -6.27 -1.99 3.46
N ASN A 129 -6.88 -1.90 2.28
CA ASN A 129 -7.91 -2.82 1.82
C ASN A 129 -7.55 -3.33 0.42
N ILE A 130 -7.41 -4.65 0.28
CA ILE A 130 -7.03 -5.32 -0.97
C ILE A 130 -8.05 -5.12 -2.12
N LEU A 131 -9.26 -4.69 -1.78
CA LEU A 131 -10.34 -4.47 -2.73
C LEU A 131 -10.36 -3.04 -3.29
N THR A 132 -9.49 -2.15 -2.79
CA THR A 132 -9.37 -0.75 -3.23
C THR A 132 -7.92 -0.43 -3.61
N PRO A 133 -7.66 0.62 -4.40
CA PRO A 133 -6.30 1.01 -4.77
C PRO A 133 -5.43 1.32 -3.56
N THR A 134 -4.20 0.79 -3.53
CA THR A 134 -3.21 1.07 -2.50
C THR A 134 -2.83 2.56 -2.48
N PRO A 135 -2.67 3.17 -1.31
CA PRO A 135 -2.41 4.60 -1.20
C PRO A 135 -0.99 5.00 -1.56
N THR A 136 -0.07 4.04 -1.50
CA THR A 136 1.34 4.25 -1.78
C THR A 136 1.93 2.97 -2.36
N TYR A 137 2.99 3.13 -3.13
CA TYR A 137 3.86 2.00 -3.46
C TYR A 137 4.74 1.63 -2.28
N CYS A 138 5.45 2.63 -1.75
CA CYS A 138 6.33 2.51 -0.61
C CYS A 138 5.88 3.47 0.49
N LEU A 139 5.78 2.96 1.72
CA LEU A 139 5.67 3.78 2.92
C LEU A 139 6.94 3.58 3.75
N ILE A 140 7.49 4.69 4.25
CA ILE A 140 8.56 4.70 5.26
C ILE A 140 8.06 5.56 6.41
N SER A 141 8.00 5.00 7.62
CA SER A 141 7.48 5.73 8.77
C SER A 141 7.86 5.09 10.10
N PRO A 142 7.95 5.86 11.20
CA PRO A 142 8.09 5.32 12.54
C PRO A 142 6.92 4.43 12.95
N SER A 143 7.21 3.24 13.49
CA SER A 143 6.19 2.36 14.10
C SER A 143 5.92 2.63 15.57
N LYS A 144 6.78 3.43 16.20
CA LYS A 144 6.71 3.81 17.62
C LYS A 144 6.82 5.34 17.77
N SER A 145 6.81 5.80 19.01
CA SER A 145 7.12 7.20 19.34
C SER A 145 8.55 7.55 18.93
N ILE A 146 8.73 8.76 18.40
CA ILE A 146 10.02 9.33 18.05
C ILE A 146 10.64 9.95 19.32
N GLU A 147 11.87 9.59 19.66
CA GLU A 147 12.63 10.30 20.69
C GLU A 147 13.21 11.60 20.11
N PHE A 148 13.16 12.69 20.89
CA PHE A 148 13.64 14.00 20.45
C PHE A 148 15.13 13.97 20.05
N GLY A 149 15.45 14.45 18.85
CA GLY A 149 16.82 14.73 18.39
C GLY A 149 17.58 13.58 17.69
N GLY A 150 16.98 12.40 17.53
CA GLY A 150 17.67 11.23 16.93
C GLY A 150 17.46 11.02 15.43
N ILE A 151 16.36 11.53 14.86
CA ILE A 151 15.86 11.08 13.55
C ILE A 151 16.42 11.86 12.36
N GLU A 152 16.72 13.16 12.53
CA GLU A 152 16.99 14.08 11.41
C GLU A 152 18.18 13.65 10.54
N SER A 153 19.25 13.14 11.16
CA SER A 153 20.47 12.75 10.45
C SER A 153 20.26 11.54 9.53
N GLY A 154 19.46 10.56 9.97
CA GLY A 154 19.15 9.36 9.17
C GLY A 154 18.32 9.69 7.93
N VAL A 155 17.36 10.61 8.05
CA VAL A 155 16.47 11.02 6.94
C VAL A 155 17.24 11.78 5.85
N ALA A 156 18.13 12.70 6.22
CA ALA A 156 18.96 13.40 5.24
C ALA A 156 19.89 12.43 4.48
N VAL A 157 20.48 11.46 5.18
CA VAL A 157 21.31 10.40 4.60
C VAL A 157 20.49 9.51 3.66
N PHE A 158 19.26 9.16 4.04
CA PHE A 158 18.32 8.42 3.19
C PHE A 158 18.13 9.14 1.84
N TYR A 159 17.77 10.43 1.86
CA TYR A 159 17.54 11.17 0.62
C TYR A 159 18.80 11.38 -0.20
N LYS A 160 19.94 11.63 0.45
CA LYS A 160 21.23 11.72 -0.25
C LYS A 160 21.53 10.44 -1.01
N ASN A 161 21.41 9.29 -0.35
CA ASN A 161 21.61 7.99 -0.99
C ASN A 161 20.59 7.78 -2.12
N LEU A 162 19.31 8.03 -1.86
CA LEU A 162 18.25 7.82 -2.84
C LEU A 162 18.46 8.65 -4.11
N PHE A 163 18.85 9.91 -3.99
CA PHE A 163 19.09 10.78 -5.14
C PHE A 163 20.35 10.41 -5.92
N ILE A 164 21.37 9.83 -5.27
CA ILE A 164 22.62 9.37 -5.90
C ILE A 164 22.44 8.01 -6.57
N THR A 165 21.94 7.01 -5.84
CA THR A 165 21.87 5.62 -6.32
C THR A 165 20.65 5.35 -7.17
N LYS A 166 19.57 6.13 -6.98
CA LYS A 166 18.22 5.85 -7.50
C LYS A 166 17.69 4.48 -7.06
N ASP A 167 18.24 3.93 -5.98
CA ASP A 167 17.87 2.63 -5.43
C ASP A 167 17.20 2.83 -4.06
N LEU A 168 15.91 2.52 -4.01
CA LEU A 168 15.09 2.68 -2.83
C LEU A 168 15.42 1.66 -1.74
N ASP A 169 15.72 0.41 -2.10
CA ASP A 169 16.06 -0.63 -1.13
C ASP A 169 17.38 -0.33 -0.44
N ILE A 170 18.42 0.07 -1.19
CA ILE A 170 19.69 0.51 -0.62
C ILE A 170 19.48 1.68 0.34
N SER A 171 18.65 2.65 -0.06
CA SER A 171 18.40 3.85 0.76
C SER A 171 17.66 3.53 2.05
N ILE A 172 16.64 2.67 1.99
CA ILE A 172 15.89 2.19 3.16
C ILE A 172 16.79 1.38 4.09
N ASN A 173 17.61 0.47 3.56
CA ASN A 173 18.51 -0.34 4.38
C ASN A 173 19.50 0.55 5.14
N ASN A 174 20.09 1.55 4.47
CA ASN A 174 20.96 2.52 5.13
C ASN A 174 20.22 3.30 6.23
N LEU A 175 18.98 3.73 5.98
CA LEU A 175 18.17 4.41 7.01
C LEU A 175 17.98 3.50 8.25
N MET A 176 17.70 2.22 8.05
CA MET A 176 17.45 1.26 9.13
C MET A 176 18.70 0.87 9.91
N GLU A 177 19.85 0.84 9.25
CA GLU A 177 21.14 0.67 9.91
C GLU A 177 21.49 1.86 10.79
N HIS A 178 21.08 3.08 10.39
CA HIS A 178 21.25 4.29 11.18
C HIS A 178 20.20 4.45 12.28
N ASP A 179 18.95 4.05 12.04
CA ASP A 179 17.82 4.26 12.94
C ASP A 179 16.78 3.14 12.84
N ASN A 180 16.68 2.35 13.91
CA ASN A 180 15.72 1.25 14.03
C ASN A 180 14.28 1.69 14.35
N THR A 181 14.01 3.00 14.35
CA THR A 181 12.69 3.57 14.60
C THR A 181 11.76 3.44 13.41
N PHE A 182 12.33 3.41 12.20
CA PHE A 182 11.57 3.34 10.96
C PHE A 182 11.23 1.91 10.56
N ASP A 183 9.98 1.74 10.16
CA ASP A 183 9.53 0.59 9.40
C ASP A 183 9.19 1.01 7.98
N PHE A 184 9.10 0.02 7.10
CA PHE A 184 8.77 0.21 5.71
C PHE A 184 7.81 -0.84 5.19
N TYR A 185 7.13 -0.47 4.12
CA TYR A 185 6.12 -1.28 3.47
C TYR A 185 6.22 -1.11 1.96
N TYR A 186 6.09 -2.20 1.22
CA TYR A 186 5.90 -2.21 -0.23
C TYR A 186 4.57 -2.87 -0.60
N SER A 187 3.79 -2.19 -1.43
CA SER A 187 2.45 -2.63 -1.83
C SER A 187 2.43 -3.96 -2.58
N ASP A 188 3.40 -4.20 -3.45
CA ASP A 188 3.54 -5.46 -4.19
C ASP A 188 3.94 -6.61 -3.28
N ARG A 189 4.94 -6.44 -2.41
CA ARG A 189 5.37 -7.46 -1.43
C ARG A 189 4.21 -7.86 -0.53
N PHE A 190 3.43 -6.88 -0.07
CA PHE A 190 2.21 -7.12 0.70
C PHE A 190 1.15 -7.88 -0.10
N PHE A 191 0.83 -7.42 -1.31
CA PHE A 191 -0.15 -8.05 -2.19
C PHE A 191 0.23 -9.51 -2.50
N ILE A 192 1.49 -9.74 -2.85
CA ILE A 192 2.05 -11.06 -3.16
C ILE A 192 1.93 -11.98 -1.94
N GLY A 193 2.32 -11.50 -0.76
CA GLY A 193 2.18 -12.24 0.50
C GLY A 193 0.73 -12.65 0.78
N LEU A 194 -0.22 -11.73 0.60
CA LEU A 194 -1.66 -12.00 0.74
C LEU A 194 -2.14 -13.05 -0.28
N MET A 195 -1.73 -12.92 -1.54
CA MET A 195 -2.14 -13.86 -2.60
C MET A 195 -1.57 -15.27 -2.38
N ILE A 196 -0.32 -15.38 -1.92
CA ILE A 196 0.28 -16.66 -1.53
C ILE A 196 -0.57 -17.31 -0.44
N ASN A 197 -0.88 -16.58 0.63
CA ASN A 197 -1.69 -17.10 1.75
C ASN A 197 -3.10 -17.49 1.28
N TYR A 198 -3.75 -16.64 0.51
CA TYR A 198 -5.08 -16.91 -0.06
C TYR A 198 -5.11 -18.20 -0.89
N PHE A 199 -4.12 -18.41 -1.76
CA PHE A 199 -4.07 -19.63 -2.58
C PHE A 199 -3.73 -20.86 -1.75
N LYS A 200 -2.82 -20.77 -0.77
CA LYS A 200 -2.50 -21.86 0.16
C LYS A 200 -3.74 -22.31 0.93
N GLU A 201 -4.46 -21.36 1.54
CA GLU A 201 -5.63 -21.65 2.34
C GLU A 201 -6.85 -22.02 1.49
N GLY A 202 -7.02 -21.48 0.28
CA GLY A 202 -8.25 -21.65 -0.48
C GLY A 202 -8.25 -22.75 -1.55
N HIS A 203 -7.09 -23.18 -2.03
CA HIS A 203 -7.00 -23.92 -3.31
C HIS A 203 -6.33 -25.30 -3.22
N TYR A 204 -5.85 -25.71 -2.04
CA TYR A 204 -5.21 -27.01 -1.85
C TYR A 204 -5.77 -27.80 -0.65
N GLY A 205 -5.55 -29.12 -0.67
CA GLY A 205 -5.82 -30.00 0.48
C GLY A 205 -7.24 -29.95 1.06
N LYS A 206 -7.31 -30.01 2.40
CA LYS A 206 -8.56 -29.99 3.20
C LYS A 206 -9.32 -28.67 3.03
N SER A 207 -8.61 -27.56 2.97
CA SER A 207 -9.19 -26.22 2.95
C SER A 207 -9.83 -25.87 1.60
N SER A 208 -9.30 -26.38 0.48
CA SER A 208 -9.99 -26.35 -0.82
C SER A 208 -11.34 -27.07 -0.79
N ARG A 209 -11.43 -28.22 -0.09
CA ARG A 209 -12.69 -28.95 0.08
C ARG A 209 -13.67 -28.13 0.92
N GLN A 210 -13.22 -27.53 2.02
CA GLN A 210 -14.05 -26.67 2.86
C GLN A 210 -14.58 -25.46 2.09
N ARG A 211 -13.74 -24.79 1.30
CA ARG A 211 -14.15 -23.68 0.44
C ARG A 211 -15.19 -24.12 -0.60
N LEU A 212 -14.97 -25.25 -1.26
CA LEU A 212 -15.92 -25.81 -2.21
C LEU A 212 -17.29 -26.05 -1.57
N GLU A 213 -17.33 -26.70 -0.41
CA GLU A 213 -18.59 -26.97 0.29
C GLU A 213 -19.27 -25.67 0.72
N ARG A 214 -18.51 -24.67 1.19
CA ARG A 214 -19.05 -23.35 1.51
C ARG A 214 -19.70 -22.67 0.29
N LEU A 215 -19.01 -22.62 -0.85
CA LEU A 215 -19.54 -22.02 -2.08
C LEU A 215 -20.79 -22.75 -2.60
N LEU A 216 -20.83 -24.08 -2.46
CA LEU A 216 -22.03 -24.85 -2.81
C LEU A 216 -23.19 -24.47 -1.89
N SER A 217 -22.98 -24.44 -0.57
CA SER A 217 -24.01 -24.05 0.40
C SER A 217 -24.54 -22.63 0.16
N GLU A 218 -23.65 -21.67 -0.07
CA GLU A 218 -24.02 -20.27 -0.40
C GLU A 218 -24.88 -20.20 -1.67
N ALA A 219 -24.52 -20.95 -2.73
CA ALA A 219 -25.30 -21.00 -3.96
C ALA A 219 -26.70 -21.60 -3.76
N PHE A 220 -26.84 -22.65 -2.95
CA PHE A 220 -28.15 -23.23 -2.65
C PHE A 220 -29.02 -22.31 -1.82
N ASN A 221 -28.46 -21.65 -0.80
CA ASN A 221 -29.20 -20.68 0.00
C ASN A 221 -29.74 -19.53 -0.87
N ARG A 222 -28.95 -19.11 -1.87
CA ARG A 222 -29.36 -18.10 -2.84
C ARG A 222 -30.49 -18.60 -3.73
N ASP A 223 -30.35 -19.78 -4.33
CA ASP A 223 -31.41 -20.40 -5.15
C ASP A 223 -32.73 -20.51 -4.37
N GLU A 224 -32.68 -20.95 -3.11
CA GLU A 224 -33.85 -21.04 -2.22
C GLU A 224 -34.46 -19.66 -1.95
N SER A 225 -33.64 -18.63 -1.70
CA SER A 225 -34.13 -17.25 -1.50
C SER A 225 -34.75 -16.62 -2.76
N GLU A 226 -34.33 -17.06 -3.94
CA GLU A 226 -34.86 -16.63 -5.24
C GLU A 226 -36.07 -17.49 -5.69
N GLY A 227 -36.60 -18.35 -4.81
CA GLY A 227 -37.81 -19.16 -5.06
C GLY A 227 -37.56 -20.45 -5.84
N CYS A 228 -36.30 -20.82 -6.09
CA CYS A 228 -35.93 -22.03 -6.81
C CYS A 228 -35.88 -23.22 -5.85
N ILE A 229 -37.03 -23.89 -5.67
CA ILE A 229 -37.16 -25.05 -4.76
C ILE A 229 -36.95 -26.35 -5.56
N LEU A 230 -35.82 -27.02 -5.32
CA LEU A 230 -35.50 -28.31 -5.93
C LEU A 230 -36.05 -29.48 -5.11
N ALA A 231 -36.66 -30.47 -5.77
CA ALA A 231 -37.04 -31.72 -5.10
C ALA A 231 -35.80 -32.47 -4.58
N ARG A 232 -35.94 -33.26 -3.51
CA ARG A 232 -34.81 -33.87 -2.78
C ARG A 232 -33.91 -34.76 -3.67
N ASN A 233 -34.51 -35.47 -4.62
CA ASN A 233 -33.85 -36.29 -5.63
C ASN A 233 -33.09 -35.44 -6.67
N GLU A 234 -33.69 -34.34 -7.14
CA GLU A 234 -33.06 -33.39 -8.07
C GLU A 234 -31.89 -32.65 -7.41
N ARG A 235 -32.05 -32.26 -6.14
CA ARG A 235 -31.00 -31.61 -5.34
C ARG A 235 -29.73 -32.45 -5.29
N ARG A 236 -29.83 -33.78 -5.20
CA ARG A 236 -28.68 -34.69 -5.17
C ARG A 236 -27.95 -34.74 -6.52
N ALA A 237 -28.69 -34.79 -7.63
CA ALA A 237 -28.11 -34.76 -8.97
C ALA A 237 -27.42 -33.42 -9.28
N VAL A 238 -28.11 -32.31 -8.98
CA VAL A 238 -27.58 -30.94 -9.12
C VAL A 238 -26.35 -30.73 -8.25
N LEU A 239 -26.36 -31.18 -6.99
CA LEU A 239 -25.19 -31.13 -6.08
C LEU A 239 -23.98 -31.84 -6.67
N SER A 240 -24.15 -33.06 -7.18
CA SER A 240 -23.07 -33.85 -7.77
C SER A 240 -22.45 -33.12 -8.97
N GLN A 241 -23.31 -32.60 -9.86
CA GLN A 241 -22.90 -31.90 -11.07
C GLN A 241 -22.22 -30.55 -10.74
N ARG A 242 -22.81 -29.72 -9.89
CA ARG A 242 -22.22 -28.44 -9.44
C ARG A 242 -20.90 -28.66 -8.73
N ARG A 243 -20.79 -29.68 -7.87
CA ARG A 243 -19.53 -30.02 -7.20
C ARG A 243 -18.44 -30.41 -8.21
N LYS A 244 -18.78 -31.15 -9.27
CA LYS A 244 -17.84 -31.49 -10.36
C LYS A 244 -17.34 -30.24 -11.07
N TYR A 245 -18.23 -29.33 -11.47
CA TYR A 245 -17.85 -28.08 -12.15
C TYR A 245 -17.05 -27.15 -11.25
N ALA A 246 -17.49 -26.93 -10.01
CA ALA A 246 -16.80 -26.07 -9.06
C ALA A 246 -15.40 -26.59 -8.70
N LYS A 247 -15.23 -27.92 -8.55
CA LYS A 247 -13.89 -28.52 -8.40
C LYS A 247 -12.98 -28.24 -9.60
N LYS A 248 -13.50 -28.38 -10.82
CA LYS A 248 -12.75 -28.11 -12.05
C LYS A 248 -12.36 -26.63 -12.12
N PHE A 249 -13.29 -25.73 -11.77
CA PHE A 249 -13.05 -24.29 -11.74
C PHE A 249 -11.98 -23.90 -10.72
N ILE A 250 -12.14 -24.25 -9.44
CA ILE A 250 -11.20 -23.89 -8.35
C ILE A 250 -9.77 -24.36 -8.62
N LYS A 251 -9.61 -25.52 -9.27
CA LYS A 251 -8.31 -26.09 -9.63
C LYS A 251 -7.73 -25.56 -10.94
N SER A 252 -8.55 -24.94 -11.78
CA SER A 252 -8.09 -24.45 -13.08
C SER A 252 -7.06 -23.33 -12.89
N GLU A 253 -6.06 -23.31 -13.76
CA GLU A 253 -5.08 -22.22 -13.78
C GLU A 253 -5.74 -20.89 -14.17
N ASN A 254 -6.61 -20.90 -15.19
CA ASN A 254 -7.34 -19.72 -15.64
C ASN A 254 -8.14 -19.07 -14.50
N SER A 255 -8.88 -19.85 -13.69
CA SER A 255 -9.61 -19.29 -12.55
C SER A 255 -8.69 -18.64 -11.50
N ARG A 256 -7.54 -19.26 -11.20
CA ARG A 256 -6.59 -18.70 -10.24
C ARG A 256 -5.96 -17.43 -10.78
N PHE A 257 -5.58 -17.42 -12.05
CA PHE A 257 -5.06 -16.25 -12.73
C PHE A 257 -6.10 -15.12 -12.78
N ASP A 258 -7.37 -15.41 -13.07
CA ASP A 258 -8.45 -14.41 -13.06
C ASP A 258 -8.64 -13.78 -11.68
N ILE A 259 -8.55 -14.58 -10.61
CA ILE A 259 -8.62 -14.08 -9.24
C ILE A 259 -7.43 -13.16 -8.95
N TYR A 260 -6.20 -13.60 -9.27
CA TYR A 260 -5.00 -12.77 -9.11
C TYR A 260 -5.14 -11.46 -9.89
N LYS A 261 -5.42 -11.55 -11.20
CA LYS A 261 -5.51 -10.41 -12.12
C LYS A 261 -6.54 -9.40 -11.64
N ARG A 262 -7.73 -9.86 -11.24
CA ARG A 262 -8.80 -8.98 -10.74
C ARG A 262 -8.38 -8.21 -9.50
N ASN A 263 -7.78 -8.88 -8.51
CA ASN A 263 -7.39 -8.22 -7.27
C ASN A 263 -6.14 -7.36 -7.45
N SER A 264 -5.20 -7.78 -8.29
CA SER A 264 -4.00 -7.01 -8.64
C SER A 264 -4.37 -5.70 -9.32
N LEU A 265 -5.27 -5.75 -10.32
CA LEU A 265 -5.78 -4.55 -10.98
C LEU A 265 -6.46 -3.58 -10.02
N LYS A 266 -7.19 -4.10 -9.02
CA LYS A 266 -7.86 -3.25 -8.01
C LYS A 266 -6.87 -2.61 -7.05
N PHE A 267 -5.93 -3.38 -6.52
CA PHE A 267 -5.04 -2.94 -5.46
C PHE A 267 -3.81 -2.21 -6.00
N LEU A 268 -3.11 -2.80 -6.97
CA LEU A 268 -1.86 -2.30 -7.54
C LEU A 268 -2.08 -1.43 -8.79
N GLY A 269 -3.29 -1.42 -9.36
CA GLY A 269 -3.59 -0.72 -10.62
C GLY A 269 -3.09 -1.44 -11.89
N ASN A 270 -2.32 -2.52 -11.73
CA ASN A 270 -1.74 -3.31 -12.81
C ASN A 270 -1.72 -4.80 -12.45
N TYR A 271 -1.26 -5.65 -13.37
CA TYR A 271 -0.97 -7.06 -13.08
C TYR A 271 0.21 -7.53 -13.92
N ASP A 272 0.91 -8.55 -13.41
CA ASP A 272 2.03 -9.19 -14.10
C ASP A 272 1.87 -10.72 -14.04
N LYS A 273 1.95 -11.37 -15.20
CA LYS A 273 1.84 -12.82 -15.30
C LYS A 273 3.05 -13.52 -14.68
N GLU A 274 4.24 -12.94 -14.76
CA GLU A 274 5.46 -13.51 -14.16
C GLU A 274 5.35 -13.53 -12.64
N ILE A 275 4.86 -12.44 -12.04
CA ILE A 275 4.56 -12.38 -10.59
C ILE A 275 3.55 -13.47 -10.20
N TYR A 276 2.49 -13.66 -10.99
CA TYR A 276 1.52 -14.73 -10.73
C TYR A 276 2.17 -16.13 -10.78
N ASP A 277 2.98 -16.41 -11.79
CA ASP A 277 3.60 -17.71 -11.95
C ASP A 277 4.56 -18.03 -10.78
N GLU A 278 5.27 -17.01 -10.30
CA GLU A 278 6.19 -17.11 -9.17
C GLU A 278 5.44 -17.24 -7.82
N ILE A 279 4.31 -16.53 -7.64
CA ILE A 279 3.35 -16.80 -6.53
C ILE A 279 2.94 -18.28 -6.54
N MET A 280 2.55 -18.80 -7.71
CA MET A 280 2.06 -20.18 -7.81
C MET A 280 3.17 -21.21 -7.58
N LYS A 281 4.41 -20.90 -7.89
CA LYS A 281 5.59 -21.71 -7.57
C LYS A 281 5.82 -21.76 -6.05
N GLU A 282 5.76 -20.63 -5.35
CA GLU A 282 5.85 -20.59 -3.88
C GLU A 282 4.75 -21.37 -3.19
N VAL A 283 3.52 -21.19 -3.67
CA VAL A 283 2.36 -21.93 -3.15
C VAL A 283 2.62 -23.43 -3.27
N LYS A 284 3.16 -23.93 -4.39
CA LYS A 284 3.49 -25.35 -4.57
C LYS A 284 4.64 -25.81 -3.66
N LEU A 285 5.69 -25.01 -3.49
CA LEU A 285 6.83 -25.35 -2.64
C LEU A 285 6.42 -25.52 -1.17
N LYS A 286 5.55 -24.63 -0.67
CA LYS A 286 5.12 -24.62 0.74
C LYS A 286 3.96 -25.56 1.06
N ILE A 287 3.53 -26.39 0.11
CA ILE A 287 2.49 -27.43 0.28
C ILE A 287 3.12 -28.83 0.35
N LYS A 288 4.35 -28.99 -0.15
CA LYS A 288 5.17 -30.19 0.07
C LYS A 288 5.72 -30.18 1.49
#